data_AF-A0A2E4DZV2-F1
#
_entry.id   AF-A0A2E4DZV2-F1
#
_cell.length_a   1.000
_cell.length_b   1.000
_cell.length_c   1.000
_cell.angle_alpha   90.00
_cell.angle_beta   90.00
_cell.angle_gamma   90.00
#
_symmetry.space_group_name_H-M   'P 1'
#
loop_
_entity.id
_entity.type
_entity.pdbx_description
1 polymer ?
#
loop_
_entity_poly.entity_id
_entity_poly.type
_entity_poly.pdbx_seq_one_letter_code
_entity_poly.pdbx_strand_id
1 'polypeptide(L)'
;MSKFDFSKCPHCECEHFYRQKDFNRAIGCLVILIGAVFVPQTYGLSLVIVAIADWILYRRVADMVVCYKCREEFINIDIPERITPFDHHIAELYEEPE
;
A
#
# COMPACT_ATOMS: atom_id res chain seq x y z
N MET A 1 -5.02 24.69 2.33
CA MET A 1 -5.26 23.23 2.36
C MET A 1 -6.45 22.94 3.24
N SER A 2 -7.56 22.50 2.65
CA SER A 2 -8.68 21.89 3.37
C SER A 2 -8.18 20.63 4.08
N LYS A 3 -8.08 20.70 5.42
CA LYS A 3 -7.79 19.53 6.26
C LYS A 3 -8.92 18.53 6.08
N PHE A 4 -8.66 17.42 5.41
CA PHE A 4 -9.57 16.28 5.42
C PHE A 4 -9.48 15.66 6.81
N ASP A 5 -10.54 15.73 7.60
CA ASP A 5 -10.47 15.38 9.03
C ASP A 5 -10.52 13.85 9.28
N PHE A 6 -10.53 13.02 8.22
CA PHE A 6 -10.68 11.54 8.29
C PHE A 6 -11.73 11.06 9.29
N SER A 7 -12.72 11.91 9.56
CA SER A 7 -13.78 11.66 10.51
C SER A 7 -14.88 10.86 9.83
N LYS A 8 -15.18 11.19 8.57
CA LYS A 8 -16.16 10.48 7.75
C LYS A 8 -15.70 10.40 6.30
N CYS A 9 -16.00 9.27 5.66
CA CYS A 9 -15.78 9.10 4.23
C CYS A 9 -16.81 9.94 3.46
N PRO A 10 -16.42 10.76 2.45
CA PRO A 10 -17.34 11.56 1.66
C PRO A 10 -18.27 10.71 0.78
N HIS A 11 -17.92 9.45 0.54
CA HIS A 11 -18.68 8.55 -0.32
C HIS A 11 -19.67 7.66 0.45
N CYS A 12 -19.27 7.16 1.62
CA CYS A 12 -20.04 6.15 2.37
C CYS A 12 -20.31 6.50 3.84
N GLU A 13 -19.90 7.68 4.31
CA GLU A 13 -20.02 8.17 5.69
C GLU A 13 -19.37 7.29 6.78
N CYS A 14 -18.58 6.27 6.40
CA CYS A 14 -17.84 5.45 7.35
C CYS A 14 -16.71 6.23 8.05
N GLU A 15 -16.51 5.90 9.32
CA GLU A 15 -15.47 6.48 10.19
C GLU A 15 -14.24 5.57 10.31
N HIS A 16 -14.31 4.35 9.75
CA HIS A 16 -13.22 3.38 9.76
C HIS A 16 -12.35 3.52 8.51
N PHE A 17 -11.07 3.79 8.74
CA PHE A 17 -10.01 3.88 7.75
C PHE A 17 -8.82 3.06 8.20
N TYR A 18 -8.06 2.52 7.26
CA TYR A 18 -6.79 1.86 7.54
C TYR A 18 -5.67 2.45 6.70
N ARG A 19 -4.46 2.40 7.24
CA ARG A 19 -3.26 2.77 6.50
C ARG A 19 -2.74 1.57 5.73
N GLN A 20 -2.49 1.77 4.44
CA GLN A 20 -1.88 0.80 3.56
C GLN A 20 -0.70 1.46 2.84
N LYS A 21 0.27 0.68 2.39
CA LYS A 21 1.34 1.19 1.54
C LYS A 21 0.90 1.15 0.08
N ASP A 22 1.08 2.25 -0.65
CA ASP A 22 0.77 2.30 -2.09
C ASP A 22 1.85 1.58 -2.91
N PHE A 23 1.97 0.28 -2.70
CA PHE A 23 2.98 -0.50 -3.41
C PHE A 23 2.56 -0.65 -4.86
N ASN A 24 3.18 0.14 -5.73
CA ASN A 24 2.98 0.03 -7.16
C ASN A 24 3.44 -1.34 -7.65
N ARG A 25 2.48 -2.25 -7.81
CA ARG A 25 2.67 -3.63 -8.27
C ARG A 25 3.44 -3.69 -9.60
N ALA A 26 3.27 -2.69 -10.47
CA ALA A 26 3.97 -2.64 -11.75
C ALA A 26 5.49 -2.43 -11.56
N ILE A 27 5.90 -1.60 -10.59
CA ILE A 27 7.33 -1.38 -10.32
C ILE A 27 7.96 -2.64 -9.73
N GLY A 28 7.30 -3.27 -8.74
CA GLY A 28 7.80 -4.54 -8.19
C GLY A 28 7.92 -5.63 -9.24
N CYS A 29 6.94 -5.75 -10.14
CA CYS A 29 6.99 -6.71 -11.24
C CYS A 29 8.16 -6.43 -12.21
N LEU A 30 8.39 -5.16 -12.54
CA LEU A 30 9.50 -4.75 -13.41
C LEU A 30 10.87 -5.08 -12.81
N VAL A 31 11.05 -4.84 -11.50
CA VAL A 31 12.29 -5.13 -10.78
C VAL A 31 12.59 -6.64 -10.77
N ILE A 32 11.58 -7.47 -10.49
CA ILE A 32 11.73 -8.94 -10.55
C ILE A 32 12.01 -9.42 -11.97
N LEU A 33 11.34 -8.87 -12.98
CA LEU A 33 11.57 -9.22 -14.39
C LEU A 33 13.01 -8.94 -14.83
N ILE A 34 13.52 -7.75 -14.51
CA ILE A 34 14.91 -7.40 -14.79
C ILE A 34 15.84 -8.39 -14.07
N GLY A 35 15.61 -8.64 -12.78
CA GLY A 35 16.38 -9.62 -12.01
C GLY A 35 16.46 -10.98 -12.68
N ALA A 36 15.31 -11.55 -13.06
CA ALA A 36 15.20 -12.86 -13.69
C ALA A 36 15.98 -12.98 -15.01
N VAL A 37 15.98 -11.93 -15.83
CA VAL A 37 16.74 -11.90 -17.10
C VAL A 37 18.26 -11.91 -16.85
N PHE A 38 18.73 -11.22 -15.81
CA PHE A 38 20.16 -11.09 -15.51
C PHE A 38 20.73 -12.23 -14.62
N VAL A 39 19.89 -13.03 -13.98
CA VAL A 39 20.31 -14.19 -13.15
C VAL A 39 21.22 -15.18 -13.89
N PRO A 40 20.88 -15.69 -15.09
CA PRO A 40 21.70 -16.70 -15.75
C PRO A 40 23.07 -16.17 -16.20
N GLN A 41 23.20 -14.86 -16.43
CA GLN A 41 24.47 -14.25 -16.84
C GLN A 41 25.43 -13.98 -15.66
N THR A 42 24.90 -13.83 -14.46
CA THR A 42 25.66 -13.34 -13.29
C THR A 42 25.82 -14.38 -12.18
N TYR A 43 25.41 -15.63 -12.40
CA TYR A 43 25.45 -16.72 -11.41
C TYR A 43 24.79 -16.33 -10.07
N GLY A 44 23.75 -15.50 -10.10
CA GLY A 44 22.97 -15.10 -8.92
C GLY A 44 23.42 -13.81 -8.23
N LEU A 45 24.50 -13.14 -8.66
CA LEU A 45 24.89 -11.83 -8.11
C LEU A 45 23.81 -10.75 -8.35
N SER A 46 23.07 -10.84 -9.46
CA SER A 46 21.94 -9.95 -9.75
C SER A 46 20.86 -9.99 -8.67
N LEU A 47 20.68 -11.11 -7.96
CA LEU A 47 19.66 -11.23 -6.90
C LEU A 47 19.95 -10.29 -5.73
N VAL A 48 21.22 -10.07 -5.39
CA VAL A 48 21.61 -9.14 -4.32
C VAL A 48 21.26 -7.70 -4.71
N ILE A 49 21.53 -7.33 -5.95
CA ILE A 49 21.23 -5.98 -6.48
C ILE A 49 19.72 -5.75 -6.52
N VAL A 50 18.96 -6.74 -6.99
CA VAL A 50 17.49 -6.71 -7.05
C VAL A 50 16.91 -6.60 -5.64
N ALA A 51 17.40 -7.38 -4.68
CA ALA A 51 16.95 -7.31 -3.29
C ALA A 51 17.22 -5.92 -2.65
N ILE A 52 18.37 -5.30 -2.95
CA ILE A 52 18.67 -3.93 -2.50
C ILE A 52 17.71 -2.93 -3.17
N ALA A 53 17.46 -3.08 -4.47
CA ALA A 53 16.52 -2.21 -5.19
C ALA A 53 15.09 -2.34 -4.63
N ASP A 54 14.62 -3.56 -4.36
CA ASP A 54 13.34 -3.82 -3.72
C ASP A 54 13.26 -3.19 -2.33
N TRP A 55 14.34 -3.27 -1.54
CA TRP A 55 14.38 -2.63 -0.22
C TRP A 55 14.30 -1.10 -0.31
N ILE A 56 15.06 -0.49 -1.23
CA ILE A 56 15.01 0.96 -1.46
C ILE A 56 13.60 1.38 -1.92
N LEU A 57 13.02 0.61 -2.84
CA LEU A 57 11.66 0.84 -3.33
C LEU A 57 10.66 0.74 -2.18
N TYR A 58 10.72 -0.32 -1.38
CA TYR A 58 9.87 -0.51 -0.21
C TYR A 58 9.96 0.68 0.75
N ARG A 59 11.15 1.25 0.97
CA ARG A 59 11.30 2.43 1.83
C ARG A 59 10.77 3.72 1.21
N ARG A 60 10.76 3.82 -0.12
CA ARG A 60 10.28 4.99 -0.87
C ARG A 60 8.76 5.03 -1.04
N VAL A 61 8.09 3.89 -0.92
CA VAL A 61 6.64 3.84 -1.10
C VAL A 61 5.95 4.67 -0.03
N ALA A 62 5.08 5.58 -0.48
CA ALA A 62 4.28 6.43 0.40
C ALA A 62 3.15 5.63 1.06
N ASP A 63 2.77 6.05 2.26
CA ASP A 63 1.58 5.55 2.91
C ASP A 63 0.34 6.19 2.26
N MET A 64 -0.71 5.39 2.12
CA MET A 64 -2.05 5.79 1.65
C MET A 64 -3.09 5.36 2.69
N VAL A 65 -4.24 6.01 2.68
CA VAL A 65 -5.37 5.66 3.56
C VAL A 65 -6.50 5.11 2.73
N VAL A 66 -7.09 4.00 3.18
CA VAL A 66 -8.20 3.36 2.48
C VAL A 66 -9.39 3.23 3.42
N CYS A 67 -10.60 3.46 2.89
CA CYS A 67 -11.83 3.25 3.64
C CYS A 67 -12.21 1.76 3.67
N TYR A 68 -12.61 1.23 4.83
CA TYR A 68 -13.00 -0.19 4.95
C TYR A 68 -14.22 -0.56 4.11
N LYS A 69 -15.21 0.33 3.98
CA LYS A 69 -16.48 0.03 3.32
C LYS A 69 -16.42 0.21 1.80
N CYS A 70 -16.11 1.43 1.33
CA CYS A 70 -16.11 1.72 -0.11
C CYS A 70 -14.77 1.48 -0.81
N ARG A 71 -13.69 1.17 -0.06
CA ARG A 71 -12.34 0.99 -0.59
C ARG A 71 -11.78 2.19 -1.36
N GLU A 72 -12.27 3.39 -1.05
CA GLU A 72 -11.74 4.63 -1.63
C GLU A 72 -10.31 4.88 -1.11
N GLU A 73 -9.41 5.20 -2.03
CA GLU A 73 -7.98 5.37 -1.80
C GLU A 73 -7.63 6.85 -1.69
N PHE A 74 -7.04 7.26 -0.58
CA PHE A 74 -6.61 8.62 -0.34
C PHE A 74 -5.09 8.71 -0.26
N ILE A 75 -4.50 9.36 -1.27
CA ILE A 75 -3.04 9.50 -1.45
C ILE A 75 -2.66 10.98 -1.26
N ASN A 76 -1.40 11.26 -0.86
CA ASN A 76 -0.86 12.62 -0.68
C ASN A 76 -1.58 13.48 0.38
N ILE A 77 -2.12 12.86 1.42
CA ILE A 77 -2.74 13.57 2.54
C ILE A 77 -1.98 13.30 3.85
N ASP A 78 -2.03 14.25 4.78
CA ASP A 78 -1.37 14.14 6.08
C ASP A 78 -2.09 13.08 6.92
N ILE A 79 -1.51 11.88 7.01
CA ILE A 79 -2.14 10.74 7.66
C ILE A 79 -1.96 10.88 9.16
N PRO A 80 -3.03 11.06 9.95
CA PRO A 80 -2.89 11.14 11.39
C PRO A 80 -2.40 9.79 11.93
N GLU A 81 -1.47 9.84 12.89
CA GLU A 81 -0.83 8.65 13.48
C GLU A 81 -1.83 7.72 14.22
N ARG A 82 -3.06 8.23 14.47
CA ARG A 82 -4.19 7.45 15.02
C ARG A 82 -4.71 6.36 14.07
N ILE A 83 -4.45 6.46 12.76
CA ILE A 83 -4.91 5.46 11.79
C ILE A 83 -3.96 4.27 11.83
N THR A 84 -4.48 3.15 12.31
CA THR A 84 -3.77 1.88 12.40
C THR A 84 -3.66 1.19 11.04
N PRO A 85 -2.70 0.27 10.88
CA PRO A 85 -2.69 -0.64 9.74
C PRO A 85 -3.98 -1.48 9.68
N PHE A 86 -4.19 -2.13 8.53
CA PHE A 86 -5.35 -2.98 8.27
C PHE A 86 -5.61 -4.00 9.38
N ASP A 87 -6.84 -4.03 9.86
CA ASP A 87 -7.36 -4.93 10.90
C ASP A 87 -8.46 -5.81 10.29
N HIS A 88 -8.25 -7.12 10.35
CA HIS A 88 -9.19 -8.10 9.83
C HIS A 88 -10.54 -8.07 10.53
N HIS A 89 -10.58 -7.80 11.84
CA HIS A 89 -11.84 -7.77 12.60
C HIS A 89 -12.75 -6.63 12.11
N ILE A 90 -12.15 -5.48 11.76
CA ILE A 90 -12.90 -4.34 11.23
C ILE A 90 -13.37 -4.63 9.79
N ALA A 91 -12.57 -5.36 9.00
CA ALA A 91 -12.96 -5.76 7.65
C ALA A 91 -14.17 -6.70 7.65
N GLU A 92 -14.21 -7.67 8.57
CA GLU A 92 -15.33 -8.63 8.70
C GLU A 92 -16.67 -7.93 9.01
N LEU A 93 -16.65 -6.83 9.78
CA LEU A 93 -17.86 -6.03 10.06
C LEU A 93 -18.51 -5.42 8.81
N TYR A 94 -17.73 -5.25 7.74
CA TYR A 94 -18.19 -4.65 6.48
C TYR A 94 -18.36 -5.68 5.35
N GLU A 95 -18.15 -6.96 5.64
CA GLU A 95 -18.44 -8.04 4.71
C GLU A 95 -19.96 -8.26 4.68
N GLU A 96 -20.58 -8.05 3.52
CA GLU A 96 -22.02 -8.26 3.38
C GLU A 96 -22.34 -9.75 3.53
N PRO A 97 -23.34 -10.13 4.34
CA PRO A 97 -23.77 -11.52 4.42
C PRO A 97 -24.35 -11.94 3.07
N GLU A 98 -23.76 -12.99 2.50
CA GLU A 98 -24.16 -13.64 1.25
C GLU A 98 -25.58 -14.23 1.27
#